data_AF-W6L901-F1
#
_entry.id   AF-W6L901-F1
#
_cell.length_a   1.000
_cell.length_b   1.000
_cell.length_c   1.000
_cell.angle_alpha   90.00
_cell.angle_beta   90.00
_cell.angle_gamma   90.00
#
_symmetry.space_group_name_H-M   'P 1'
#
loop_
_entity.id
_entity.type
_entity.pdbx_description
1 polymer ?
#
loop_
_entity_poly.entity_id
_entity_poly.type
_entity_poly.pdbx_seq_one_letter_code
_entity_poly.pdbx_strand_id
1 'polypeptide(L)'
;MRKDSRREKCNPIKGNRPQFPRRKVLPSHANQNHHQAYPLLSGNVDQRRPHATKGEIPLDISFGNFDFQDLKSVGQRGGGMRELASLLRQARRKVAGHKTLLHSRAGIQMRNRDLLQDAAQRVVGIKVKNDPQRLAKSIAKRKNKKRQSAKRWAKRVKQIEDSVENVVKDRTNAKNVYRMRKEASKKEKIKRREAIKAVKSNSGGTKKGKKPTKGNDSRKSPSGRGRKK
;
A
#
# COMPACT_ATOMS: atom_id res chain seq x y z
N MET A 1 22.74 -37.22 22.90
CA MET A 1 21.83 -36.67 21.86
C MET A 1 20.40 -36.80 22.35
N ARG A 2 19.74 -35.69 22.73
CA ARG A 2 18.36 -35.70 23.26
C ARG A 2 17.38 -35.57 22.09
N LYS A 3 16.45 -36.51 21.97
CA LYS A 3 15.37 -36.48 20.98
C LYS A 3 14.21 -35.66 21.56
N ASP A 4 13.95 -34.50 20.97
CA ASP A 4 12.80 -33.65 21.33
C ASP A 4 11.49 -34.27 20.82
N SER A 5 10.57 -34.57 21.74
CA SER A 5 9.25 -35.17 21.50
C SER A 5 8.14 -34.16 21.20
N ARG A 6 8.45 -32.88 20.93
CA ARG A 6 7.46 -31.81 20.72
C ARG A 6 7.24 -31.40 19.26
N ARG A 7 7.49 -32.31 18.31
CA ARG A 7 7.19 -32.04 16.89
C ARG A 7 5.87 -32.69 16.51
N GLU A 8 4.79 -32.11 17.01
CA GLU A 8 3.44 -32.42 16.52
C GLU A 8 3.33 -32.06 15.03
N LYS A 9 2.84 -33.02 14.25
CA LYS A 9 2.54 -32.86 12.83
C LYS A 9 1.27 -32.02 12.71
N CYS A 10 1.41 -30.76 12.32
CA CYS A 10 0.25 -29.95 11.92
C CYS A 10 -0.36 -30.53 10.64
N ASN A 11 -1.45 -31.28 10.79
CA ASN A 11 -2.30 -31.70 9.68
C ASN A 11 -2.98 -30.46 9.07
N PRO A 12 -3.06 -30.32 7.74
CA PRO A 12 -3.84 -29.25 7.13
C PRO A 12 -5.33 -29.54 7.31
N ILE A 13 -6.00 -28.70 8.11
CA ILE A 13 -7.47 -28.68 8.22
C ILE A 13 -8.03 -28.32 6.84
N LYS A 14 -8.59 -29.33 6.16
CA LYS A 14 -9.48 -29.16 5.02
C LYS A 14 -10.86 -28.75 5.56
N GLY A 15 -11.45 -27.71 4.96
CA GLY A 15 -12.87 -27.41 5.08
C GLY A 15 -13.21 -26.24 6.01
N ASN A 16 -14.09 -25.38 5.50
CA ASN A 16 -14.75 -24.25 6.16
C ASN A 16 -13.92 -22.97 6.35
N ARG A 17 -13.74 -22.25 5.23
CA ARG A 17 -13.59 -20.78 5.28
C ARG A 17 -14.85 -20.20 5.96
N PRO A 18 -14.73 -19.40 7.04
CA PRO A 18 -15.85 -18.60 7.49
C PRO A 18 -16.22 -17.60 6.38
N GLN A 19 -17.47 -17.66 5.92
CA GLN A 19 -18.02 -16.64 5.05
C GLN A 19 -18.11 -15.34 5.86
N PHE A 20 -17.21 -14.40 5.58
CA PHE A 20 -17.35 -13.04 6.09
C PHE A 20 -18.66 -12.45 5.54
N PRO A 21 -19.46 -11.75 6.36
CA PRO A 21 -20.64 -11.06 5.85
C PRO A 21 -20.20 -10.03 4.82
N ARG A 22 -20.63 -10.24 3.56
CA ARG A 22 -20.49 -9.25 2.50
C ARG A 22 -21.28 -8.01 2.91
N ARG A 23 -20.56 -6.97 3.32
CA ARG A 23 -21.11 -5.65 3.57
C ARG A 23 -21.76 -5.18 2.26
N LYS A 24 -23.09 -5.04 2.25
CA LYS A 24 -23.85 -4.48 1.14
C LYS A 24 -23.26 -3.09 0.83
N VAL A 25 -22.64 -2.97 -0.34
CA VAL A 25 -22.20 -1.68 -0.87
C VAL A 25 -23.46 -1.04 -1.44
N LEU A 26 -23.97 -0.02 -0.76
CA LEU A 26 -25.10 0.75 -1.27
C LEU A 26 -24.71 1.46 -2.57
N PRO A 27 -25.63 1.59 -3.54
CA PRO A 27 -25.35 2.27 -4.79
C PRO A 27 -25.00 3.74 -4.57
N SER A 28 -23.98 4.17 -5.33
CA SER A 28 -23.60 5.56 -5.55
C SER A 28 -24.80 6.34 -6.10
N HIS A 29 -25.45 7.16 -5.28
CA HIS A 29 -26.40 8.14 -5.79
C HIS A 29 -25.67 9.30 -6.44
N ALA A 30 -26.06 9.49 -7.69
CA ALA A 30 -25.59 10.49 -8.61
C ALA A 30 -25.87 11.92 -8.12
N ASN A 31 -24.93 12.76 -8.52
CA ASN A 31 -24.99 14.20 -8.70
C ASN A 31 -26.41 14.74 -8.98
N GLN A 32 -26.91 15.61 -8.10
CA GLN A 32 -28.01 16.52 -8.41
C GLN A 32 -27.58 17.92 -7.98
N ASN A 33 -27.20 18.72 -8.98
CA ASN A 33 -27.08 20.16 -8.88
C ASN A 33 -28.44 20.73 -8.47
N HIS A 34 -28.55 21.24 -7.26
CA HIS A 34 -29.64 22.10 -6.85
C HIS A 34 -29.11 23.54 -6.81
N HIS A 35 -29.49 24.30 -7.83
CA HIS A 35 -29.44 25.76 -7.80
C HIS A 35 -30.41 26.22 -6.70
N GLN A 36 -29.88 26.58 -5.53
CA GLN A 36 -30.66 27.37 -4.60
C GLN A 36 -30.68 28.82 -5.09
N ALA A 37 -31.86 29.23 -5.57
CA ALA A 37 -32.21 30.62 -5.76
C ALA A 37 -32.26 31.30 -4.39
N TYR A 38 -31.49 32.37 -4.23
CA TYR A 38 -31.58 33.23 -3.06
C TYR A 38 -32.88 34.05 -3.12
N PRO A 39 -33.61 34.19 -2.00
CA PRO A 39 -34.78 35.07 -1.97
C PRO A 39 -34.33 36.54 -2.03
N LEU A 40 -34.92 37.29 -2.98
CA LEU A 40 -34.91 38.75 -2.98
C LEU A 40 -35.57 39.23 -1.68
N LEU A 41 -34.76 39.78 -0.77
CA LEU A 41 -35.21 40.70 0.26
C LEU A 41 -34.84 42.11 -0.17
N SER A 42 -35.83 42.75 -0.78
CA SER A 42 -35.95 44.20 -0.93
C SER A 42 -35.83 44.85 0.44
N GLY A 43 -34.70 45.52 0.68
CA GLY A 43 -34.48 46.39 1.83
C GLY A 43 -33.77 47.64 1.35
N ASN A 44 -34.49 48.76 1.33
CA ASN A 44 -33.96 50.09 1.09
C ASN A 44 -32.80 50.40 2.04
N VAL A 45 -31.60 50.53 1.50
CA VAL A 45 -30.50 51.33 2.08
C VAL A 45 -29.94 52.18 0.95
N ASP A 46 -30.75 53.14 0.52
CA ASP A 46 -30.22 54.30 -0.16
C ASP A 46 -29.40 55.14 0.84
N GLN A 47 -28.35 55.74 0.30
CA GLN A 47 -27.53 56.81 0.89
C GLN A 47 -26.49 56.41 1.95
N ARG A 48 -25.29 56.08 1.45
CA ARG A 48 -24.03 56.83 1.72
C ARG A 48 -22.90 56.19 0.89
N ARG A 49 -22.87 56.53 -0.41
CA ARG A 49 -21.63 56.42 -1.20
C ARG A 49 -20.92 57.77 -1.11
N PRO A 50 -19.68 57.88 -0.62
CA PRO A 50 -18.89 59.08 -0.90
C PRO A 50 -18.63 59.10 -2.41
N HIS A 51 -19.06 60.18 -3.05
CA HIS A 51 -18.72 60.48 -4.43
C HIS A 51 -17.19 60.63 -4.51
N ALA A 52 -16.53 59.73 -5.24
CA ALA A 52 -15.15 59.96 -5.66
C ALA A 52 -15.16 61.12 -6.66
N THR A 53 -14.70 62.28 -6.20
CA THR A 53 -14.42 63.44 -7.05
C THR A 53 -13.31 63.05 -8.03
N LYS A 54 -13.50 63.39 -9.31
CA LYS A 54 -12.48 63.19 -10.35
C LYS A 54 -11.27 64.06 -10.00
N GLY A 55 -10.25 63.47 -9.38
CA GLY A 55 -9.02 64.17 -9.02
C GLY A 55 -8.35 63.73 -7.72
N GLU A 56 -8.95 62.86 -6.90
CA GLU A 56 -8.27 62.33 -5.72
C GLU A 56 -7.41 61.11 -6.07
N ILE A 57 -6.10 61.30 -5.84
CA ILE A 57 -5.06 60.28 -5.79
C ILE A 57 -5.61 59.06 -5.03
N PRO A 58 -5.45 57.82 -5.53
CA PRO A 58 -5.88 56.65 -4.79
C PRO A 58 -5.28 56.75 -3.40
N LEU A 59 -6.13 56.76 -2.37
CA LEU A 59 -5.70 56.63 -0.99
C LEU A 59 -4.67 55.51 -0.97
N ASP A 60 -3.43 55.88 -0.67
CA ASP A 60 -2.34 54.97 -0.46
C ASP A 60 -2.74 54.21 0.81
N ILE A 61 -3.56 53.18 0.63
CA ILE A 61 -3.91 52.22 1.66
C ILE A 61 -2.61 51.45 1.88
N SER A 62 -1.74 52.09 2.67
CA SER A 62 -0.66 51.42 3.34
C SER A 62 -1.31 50.22 4.02
N PHE A 63 -1.04 49.04 3.48
CA PHE A 63 -1.22 47.78 4.19
C PHE A 63 -0.24 47.80 5.36
N GLY A 64 -0.50 48.66 6.36
CA GLY A 64 0.23 48.66 7.60
C GLY A 64 0.14 47.24 8.12
N ASN A 65 1.31 46.61 8.28
CA ASN A 65 1.55 45.24 8.69
C ASN A 65 0.33 44.53 9.29
N PHE A 66 -0.62 44.12 8.44
CA PHE A 66 -1.70 43.24 8.84
C PHE A 66 -1.05 41.86 8.88
N ASP A 67 -0.36 41.62 9.98
CA ASP A 67 0.27 40.36 10.30
C ASP A 67 -0.89 39.41 10.64
N PHE A 68 -1.57 38.92 9.61
CA PHE A 68 -2.59 37.89 9.74
C PHE A 68 -1.88 36.63 10.24
N GLN A 69 -1.72 36.50 11.55
CA GLN A 69 -1.23 35.27 12.18
C GLN A 69 -2.07 34.07 11.74
N ASP A 70 -3.36 34.30 11.43
CA ASP A 70 -4.25 33.30 10.88
C ASP A 70 -3.82 32.83 9.49
N LEU A 71 -3.33 33.70 8.58
CA LEU A 71 -2.82 33.29 7.25
C LEU A 71 -1.50 32.51 7.35
N LYS A 72 -0.65 32.78 8.35
CA LYS A 72 0.54 31.94 8.63
C LYS A 72 0.15 30.51 9.04
N SER A 73 -1.04 30.32 9.62
CA SER A 73 -1.57 29.00 10.01
C SER A 73 -2.24 28.25 8.86
N VAL A 74 -2.81 28.96 7.87
CA VAL A 74 -3.55 28.37 6.74
C VAL A 74 -2.63 27.56 5.81
N GLY A 75 -1.34 27.89 5.75
CA GLY A 75 -0.33 27.14 4.98
C GLY A 75 0.30 25.93 5.70
N GLN A 76 0.23 25.87 7.04
CA GLN A 76 0.68 24.69 7.77
C GLN A 76 -0.39 23.61 7.70
N ARG A 77 -0.29 22.74 6.68
CA ARG A 77 -0.99 21.44 6.64
C ARG A 77 -1.05 20.88 8.06
N GLY A 78 -2.26 20.87 8.65
CA GLY A 78 -2.50 20.71 10.09
C GLY A 78 -1.44 19.84 10.76
N GLY A 79 -0.72 20.42 11.73
CA GLY A 79 0.59 20.05 12.26
C GLY A 79 0.78 18.61 12.78
N GLY A 80 -0.14 17.72 12.49
CA GLY A 80 0.17 16.33 12.20
C GLY A 80 0.63 15.57 13.44
N MET A 81 1.76 14.86 13.35
CA MET A 81 2.26 14.13 14.52
C MET A 81 2.89 15.09 15.55
N ARG A 82 3.48 16.21 15.08
CA ARG A 82 4.19 17.17 15.94
C ARG A 82 3.21 18.01 16.75
N GLU A 83 2.13 18.48 16.14
CA GLU A 83 1.03 19.18 16.82
C GLU A 83 0.35 18.27 17.84
N LEU A 84 -0.01 17.04 17.47
CA LEU A 84 -0.59 16.08 18.43
C LEU A 84 0.34 15.80 19.61
N ALA A 85 1.65 15.71 19.37
CA ALA A 85 2.63 15.55 20.43
C ALA A 85 2.77 16.82 21.30
N SER A 86 2.73 18.01 20.69
CA SER A 86 2.75 19.29 21.41
C SER A 86 1.52 19.44 22.30
N LEU A 87 0.33 19.23 21.75
CA LEU A 87 -0.94 19.20 22.48
C LEU A 87 -0.91 18.18 23.62
N LEU A 88 -0.34 16.98 23.39
CA LEU A 88 -0.21 15.98 24.44
C LEU A 88 0.70 16.45 25.58
N ARG A 89 1.81 17.13 25.27
CA ARG A 89 2.70 17.70 26.29
C ARG A 89 2.00 18.80 27.08
N GLN A 90 1.28 19.69 26.40
CA GLN A 90 0.51 20.76 27.05
C GLN A 90 -0.59 20.18 27.94
N ALA A 91 -1.38 19.23 27.44
CA ALA A 91 -2.43 18.56 28.20
C ALA A 91 -1.88 17.85 29.44
N ARG A 92 -0.73 17.15 29.32
CA ARG A 92 -0.08 16.49 30.47
C ARG A 92 0.43 17.50 31.49
N ARG A 93 1.03 18.60 31.05
CA ARG A 93 1.48 19.69 31.94
C ARG A 93 0.31 20.32 32.68
N LYS A 94 -0.79 20.61 31.99
CA LYS A 94 -2.03 21.09 32.61
C LYS A 94 -2.54 20.10 33.66
N VAL A 95 -2.71 18.83 33.30
CA VAL A 95 -3.20 17.82 34.26
C VAL A 95 -2.26 17.66 35.46
N ALA A 96 -0.94 17.68 35.26
CA ALA A 96 0.03 17.62 36.35
C ALA A 96 -0.05 18.85 37.26
N GLY A 97 -0.11 20.06 36.68
CA GLY A 97 -0.22 21.31 37.44
C GLY A 97 -1.53 21.41 38.22
N HIS A 98 -2.64 20.89 37.68
CA HIS A 98 -3.90 20.84 38.42
C HIS A 98 -3.77 19.86 39.59
N LYS A 99 -3.23 18.66 39.37
CA LYS A 99 -3.05 17.65 40.43
C LYS A 99 -2.24 18.18 41.62
N THR A 100 -1.19 18.96 41.38
CA THR A 100 -0.37 19.53 42.46
C THR A 100 -1.12 20.61 43.24
N LEU A 101 -1.98 21.38 42.58
CA LEU A 101 -2.64 22.56 43.16
C LEU A 101 -4.02 22.28 43.76
N LEU A 102 -4.59 21.07 43.58
CA LEU A 102 -5.95 20.73 44.03
C LEU A 102 -6.17 20.84 45.54
N HIS A 103 -5.10 20.78 46.35
CA HIS A 103 -5.17 20.96 47.80
C HIS A 103 -5.38 22.42 48.22
N SER A 104 -5.23 23.37 47.30
CA SER A 104 -5.36 24.81 47.56
C SER A 104 -6.65 25.36 46.95
N ARG A 105 -7.28 26.32 47.64
CA ARG A 105 -8.48 27.03 47.14
C ARG A 105 -8.19 27.73 45.80
N ALA A 106 -7.02 28.35 45.67
CA ALA A 106 -6.57 28.97 44.43
C ALA A 106 -6.46 27.95 43.28
N GLY A 107 -5.93 26.75 43.54
CA GLY A 107 -5.83 25.69 42.54
C GLY A 107 -7.18 25.16 42.07
N ILE A 108 -8.16 25.05 42.97
CA ILE A 108 -9.54 24.68 42.60
C ILE A 108 -10.15 25.76 41.70
N GLN A 109 -9.98 27.04 42.05
CA GLN A 109 -10.48 28.15 41.23
C GLN A 109 -9.84 28.18 39.84
N MET A 110 -8.52 27.99 39.75
CA MET A 110 -7.80 27.88 38.47
C MET A 110 -8.33 26.73 37.61
N ARG A 111 -8.55 25.55 38.21
CA ARG A 111 -9.14 24.41 37.50
C ARG A 111 -10.53 24.74 36.99
N ASN A 112 -11.37 25.37 37.80
CA ASN A 112 -12.73 25.73 37.41
C ASN A 112 -12.72 26.77 36.28
N ARG A 113 -11.83 27.76 36.34
CA ARG A 113 -11.63 28.73 35.25
C ARG A 113 -11.27 28.04 33.93
N ASP A 114 -10.31 27.12 33.95
CA ASP A 114 -9.91 26.37 32.75
C ASP A 114 -11.06 25.51 32.20
N LEU A 115 -11.85 24.88 33.07
CA LEU A 115 -13.02 24.10 32.65
C LEU A 115 -14.12 24.97 32.03
N LEU A 116 -14.40 26.14 32.61
CA LEU A 116 -15.36 27.09 32.08
C LEU A 116 -14.89 27.68 30.75
N GLN A 117 -13.60 27.98 30.62
CA GLN A 117 -13.01 28.44 29.36
C GLN A 117 -13.12 27.37 28.26
N ASP A 118 -12.81 26.11 28.58
CA ASP A 118 -12.97 24.99 27.66
C ASP A 118 -14.46 24.79 27.28
N ALA A 119 -15.39 25.00 28.21
CA ALA A 119 -16.82 24.93 27.93
C ALA A 119 -17.29 26.07 27.01
N ALA A 120 -16.87 27.30 27.29
CA ALA A 120 -17.17 28.47 26.45
C ALA A 120 -16.68 28.26 25.01
N GLN A 121 -15.45 27.76 24.83
CA GLN A 121 -14.93 27.43 23.50
C GLN A 121 -15.79 26.40 22.77
N ARG A 122 -16.27 25.36 23.46
CA ARG A 122 -17.15 24.35 22.86
C ARG A 122 -18.50 24.92 22.46
N VAL A 123 -19.07 25.82 23.26
CA VAL A 123 -20.34 26.51 22.94
C VAL A 123 -20.19 27.36 21.67
N VAL A 124 -19.06 28.02 21.50
CA VAL A 124 -18.70 28.77 20.27
C VAL A 124 -18.45 27.83 19.06
N GLY A 125 -18.46 26.50 19.26
CA GLY A 125 -18.22 25.50 18.23
C GLY A 125 -16.76 25.12 18.02
N ILE A 126 -15.83 25.63 18.85
CA ILE A 126 -14.41 25.31 18.79
C ILE A 126 -14.16 23.91 19.38
N LYS A 127 -13.51 23.03 18.61
CA LYS A 127 -13.16 21.67 19.04
C LYS A 127 -11.96 21.67 19.98
N VAL A 128 -12.23 21.67 21.28
CA VAL A 128 -11.21 21.58 22.33
C VAL A 128 -10.56 20.19 22.38
N LYS A 129 -9.24 20.10 22.17
CA LYS A 129 -8.47 18.84 22.11
C LYS A 129 -7.52 18.68 23.32
N ASN A 130 -8.06 18.74 24.53
CA ASN A 130 -7.24 18.78 25.76
C ASN A 130 -7.14 17.44 26.51
N ASP A 131 -7.75 16.36 26.01
CA ASP A 131 -7.73 15.06 26.68
C ASP A 131 -6.42 14.29 26.39
N PRO A 132 -5.55 14.07 27.39
CA PRO A 132 -4.25 13.43 27.18
C PRO A 132 -4.37 11.96 26.74
N GLN A 133 -5.41 11.23 27.18
CA GLN A 133 -5.60 9.83 26.78
C GLN A 133 -6.05 9.73 25.33
N ARG A 134 -6.99 10.58 24.91
CA ARG A 134 -7.45 10.63 23.51
C ARG A 134 -6.31 11.07 22.58
N LEU A 135 -5.51 12.06 22.97
CA LEU A 135 -4.35 12.49 22.22
C LEU A 135 -3.31 11.36 22.10
N ALA A 136 -2.98 10.67 23.19
CA ALA A 136 -2.06 9.53 23.15
C ALA A 136 -2.56 8.40 22.21
N LYS A 137 -3.85 8.05 22.28
CA LYS A 137 -4.47 7.08 21.37
C LYS A 137 -4.38 7.52 19.90
N SER A 138 -4.59 8.81 19.62
CA SER A 138 -4.49 9.35 18.26
C SER A 138 -3.06 9.26 17.70
N ILE A 139 -2.05 9.55 18.52
CA ILE A 139 -0.62 9.39 18.17
C ILE A 139 -0.32 7.91 17.89
N ALA A 140 -0.76 7.01 18.77
CA ALA A 140 -0.55 5.57 18.59
C ALA A 140 -1.18 5.05 17.28
N LYS A 141 -2.42 5.46 16.97
CA LYS A 141 -3.07 5.13 15.69
C LYS A 141 -2.27 5.63 14.49
N ARG A 142 -1.76 6.86 14.54
CA ARG A 142 -0.95 7.43 13.46
C ARG A 142 0.40 6.71 13.31
N LYS A 143 1.06 6.38 14.42
CA LYS A 143 2.28 5.55 14.42
C LYS A 143 2.02 4.18 13.80
N ASN A 144 0.90 3.53 14.15
CA ASN A 144 0.54 2.24 13.56
C ASN A 144 0.28 2.37 12.06
N LYS A 145 -0.45 3.39 11.60
CA LYS A 145 -0.64 3.65 10.16
C LYS A 145 0.70 3.78 9.42
N LYS A 146 1.66 4.52 9.99
CA LYS A 146 3.00 4.66 9.41
C LYS A 146 3.77 3.33 9.41
N ARG A 147 3.70 2.56 10.49
CA ARG A 147 4.29 1.21 10.57
C ARG A 147 3.70 0.27 9.51
N GLN A 148 2.38 0.26 9.33
CA GLN A 148 1.72 -0.56 8.31
C GLN A 148 2.09 -0.12 6.90
N SER A 149 2.17 1.19 6.65
CA SER A 149 2.68 1.73 5.37
C SER A 149 4.10 1.25 5.10
N ALA A 150 5.00 1.36 6.09
CA ALA A 150 6.37 0.90 5.96
C ALA A 150 6.46 -0.61 5.70
N LYS A 151 5.68 -1.44 6.42
CA LYS A 151 5.60 -2.89 6.16
C LYS A 151 5.15 -3.22 4.73
N ARG A 152 4.14 -2.50 4.22
CA ARG A 152 3.66 -2.69 2.84
C ARG A 152 4.72 -2.29 1.81
N TRP A 153 5.42 -1.18 2.05
CA TRP A 153 6.52 -0.74 1.21
C TRP A 153 7.67 -1.75 1.21
N ALA A 154 8.10 -2.22 2.38
CA ALA A 154 9.12 -3.26 2.49
C ALA A 154 8.70 -4.54 1.73
N LYS A 155 7.43 -4.95 1.83
CA LYS A 155 6.91 -6.09 1.06
C LYS A 155 7.00 -5.86 -0.44
N ARG A 156 6.66 -4.66 -0.92
CA ARG A 156 6.74 -4.32 -2.35
C ARG A 156 8.18 -4.36 -2.85
N VAL A 157 9.11 -3.78 -2.09
CA VAL A 157 10.55 -3.81 -2.42
C VAL A 157 11.03 -5.25 -2.51
N LYS A 158 10.73 -6.09 -1.50
CA LYS A 158 11.08 -7.51 -1.53
C LYS A 158 10.48 -8.25 -2.73
N GLN A 159 9.21 -7.99 -3.07
CA GLN A 159 8.59 -8.63 -4.24
C GLN A 159 9.28 -8.24 -5.56
N ILE A 160 9.78 -7.01 -5.66
CA ILE A 160 10.55 -6.56 -6.81
C ILE A 160 11.91 -7.27 -6.84
N GLU A 161 12.61 -7.35 -5.71
CA GLU A 161 13.87 -8.07 -5.58
C GLU A 161 13.71 -9.56 -5.95
N ASP A 162 12.72 -10.24 -5.38
CA ASP A 162 12.41 -11.63 -5.67
C ASP A 162 12.07 -11.83 -7.17
N SER A 163 11.32 -10.90 -7.77
CA SER A 163 10.99 -10.97 -9.20
C SER A 163 12.22 -10.82 -10.09
N VAL A 164 13.14 -9.92 -9.76
CA VAL A 164 14.41 -9.75 -10.49
C VAL A 164 15.28 -11.00 -10.33
N GLU A 165 15.40 -11.51 -9.11
CA GLU A 165 16.18 -12.72 -8.83
C GLU A 165 15.64 -13.94 -9.60
N ASN A 166 14.32 -14.09 -9.65
CA ASN A 166 13.68 -15.17 -10.41
C ASN A 166 13.97 -15.08 -11.91
N VAL A 167 13.89 -13.89 -12.51
CA VAL A 167 14.24 -13.69 -13.93
C VAL A 167 15.71 -14.04 -14.19
N VAL A 168 16.61 -13.66 -13.28
CA VAL A 168 18.04 -14.01 -13.39
C VAL A 168 18.25 -15.52 -13.28
N LYS A 169 17.60 -16.18 -12.31
CA LYS A 169 17.63 -17.64 -12.10
C LYS A 169 17.05 -18.39 -13.30
N ASP A 170 15.94 -17.94 -13.86
CA ASP A 170 15.34 -18.57 -15.03
C ASP A 170 16.26 -18.48 -16.25
N ARG A 171 16.95 -17.35 -16.43
CA ARG A 171 17.93 -17.17 -17.50
C ARG A 171 19.15 -18.07 -17.32
N THR A 172 19.66 -18.25 -16.10
CA THR A 172 20.79 -19.16 -15.84
C THR A 172 20.37 -20.62 -15.98
N ASN A 173 19.21 -20.99 -15.46
CA ASN A 173 18.63 -22.33 -15.58
C ASN A 173 18.39 -22.70 -17.05
N ALA A 174 17.82 -21.79 -17.86
CA ALA A 174 17.63 -22.00 -19.29
C ALA A 174 18.97 -22.26 -20.02
N LYS A 175 20.01 -21.50 -19.68
CA LYS A 175 21.37 -21.72 -20.23
C LYS A 175 21.93 -23.08 -19.81
N ASN A 176 21.75 -23.48 -18.55
CA ASN A 176 22.24 -24.76 -18.03
C ASN A 176 21.50 -25.95 -18.67
N VAL A 177 20.17 -25.88 -18.78
CA VAL A 177 19.35 -26.90 -19.46
C VAL A 177 19.76 -27.04 -20.93
N TYR A 178 20.03 -25.93 -21.61
CA TYR A 178 20.53 -25.97 -22.99
C TYR A 178 21.90 -26.65 -23.10
N ARG A 179 22.85 -26.34 -22.20
CA ARG A 179 24.17 -27.00 -22.15
C ARG A 179 24.04 -28.51 -21.91
N MET A 180 23.23 -28.91 -20.92
CA MET A 180 22.96 -30.32 -20.62
C MET A 180 22.36 -31.07 -21.81
N ARG A 181 21.41 -30.47 -22.54
CA ARG A 181 20.84 -31.07 -23.76
C ARG A 181 21.89 -31.24 -24.86
N LYS A 182 22.75 -30.24 -25.06
CA LYS A 182 23.85 -30.33 -26.03
C LYS A 182 24.84 -31.44 -25.68
N GLU A 183 25.21 -31.56 -24.41
CA GLU A 183 26.12 -32.60 -23.94
C GLU A 183 25.50 -34.00 -24.03
N ALA A 184 24.21 -34.15 -23.66
CA ALA A 184 23.49 -35.41 -23.82
C ALA A 184 23.42 -35.85 -25.29
N SER A 185 23.11 -34.94 -26.22
CA SER A 185 23.10 -35.24 -27.65
C SER A 185 24.50 -35.62 -28.18
N LYS A 186 25.56 -34.96 -27.71
CA LYS A 186 26.93 -35.34 -28.06
C LYS A 186 27.27 -36.76 -27.56
N LYS A 187 26.95 -37.06 -26.30
CA LYS A 187 27.16 -38.39 -25.70
C LYS A 187 26.37 -39.48 -26.44
N GLU A 188 25.12 -39.21 -26.83
CA GLU A 188 24.32 -40.15 -27.63
C GLU A 188 24.93 -40.39 -29.01
N LYS A 189 25.39 -39.34 -29.70
CA LYS A 189 26.06 -39.47 -31.01
C LYS A 189 27.36 -40.28 -30.91
N ILE A 190 28.13 -40.11 -29.84
CA ILE A 190 29.35 -40.90 -29.58
C ILE A 190 28.97 -42.36 -29.36
N LYS A 191 28.01 -42.66 -28.48
CA LYS A 191 27.51 -44.03 -28.26
C LYS A 191 27.01 -44.70 -29.53
N ARG A 192 26.28 -43.98 -30.40
CA ARG A 192 25.84 -44.53 -31.70
C ARG A 192 27.03 -44.85 -32.61
N ARG A 193 28.06 -44.00 -32.65
CA ARG A 193 29.27 -44.26 -33.45
C ARG A 193 30.04 -45.47 -32.92
N GLU A 194 30.16 -45.61 -31.60
CA GLU A 194 30.79 -46.77 -30.96
C GLU A 194 30.00 -48.06 -31.23
N ALA A 195 28.66 -48.03 -31.14
CA ALA A 195 27.81 -49.17 -31.46
C ALA A 195 27.93 -49.60 -32.94
N ILE A 196 27.96 -48.64 -33.88
CA ILE A 196 28.16 -48.94 -35.30
C ILE A 196 29.56 -49.52 -35.54
N LYS A 197 30.59 -49.02 -34.84
CA LYS A 197 31.96 -49.54 -34.95
C LYS A 197 32.07 -50.96 -34.39
N ALA A 198 31.37 -51.26 -33.30
CA ALA A 198 31.30 -52.60 -32.70
C ALA A 198 30.55 -53.62 -33.58
N VAL A 199 29.50 -53.21 -34.28
CA VAL A 199 28.80 -54.08 -35.26
C VAL A 199 29.70 -54.37 -36.47
N LYS A 200 30.47 -53.37 -36.93
CA LYS A 200 31.36 -53.51 -38.08
C LYS A 200 32.62 -54.34 -37.79
N SER A 201 33.06 -54.43 -36.54
CA SER A 201 34.15 -55.32 -36.11
C SER A 201 33.73 -56.78 -35.91
N ASN A 202 32.42 -57.08 -35.83
CA ASN A 202 31.90 -58.45 -35.69
C ASN A 202 31.40 -59.07 -37.02
N SER A 203 31.48 -58.37 -38.16
CA SER A 203 31.10 -58.92 -39.47
C SER A 203 32.31 -59.41 -40.29
N GLY A 204 33.25 -60.10 -39.64
CA GLY A 204 34.29 -60.89 -40.30
C GLY A 204 33.99 -62.38 -40.13
N GLY A 205 33.15 -62.97 -41.00
CA GLY A 205 32.87 -64.41 -40.94
C GLY A 205 31.71 -64.93 -41.80
N THR A 206 32.01 -65.20 -43.08
CA THR A 206 31.52 -66.30 -43.95
C THR A 206 30.02 -66.73 -43.99
N LYS A 207 29.41 -66.64 -45.20
CA LYS A 207 28.78 -67.73 -46.02
C LYS A 207 27.51 -67.33 -46.80
N LYS A 208 27.58 -67.60 -48.11
CA LYS A 208 26.56 -68.10 -49.07
C LYS A 208 25.07 -67.73 -48.89
N GLY A 209 24.58 -66.89 -49.82
CA GLY A 209 23.48 -67.18 -50.78
C GLY A 209 22.04 -67.44 -50.30
N LYS A 210 21.09 -66.58 -50.70
CA LYS A 210 19.82 -66.96 -51.37
C LYS A 210 19.05 -65.72 -51.89
N LYS A 211 18.29 -65.97 -52.97
CA LYS A 211 17.50 -65.11 -53.88
C LYS A 211 16.70 -63.93 -53.26
N PRO A 212 16.35 -62.91 -54.08
CA PRO A 212 15.42 -61.85 -53.71
C PRO A 212 13.97 -62.30 -53.90
N THR A 213 13.11 -62.01 -52.92
CA THR A 213 11.65 -62.03 -53.10
C THR A 213 11.06 -60.68 -52.71
N LYS A 214 10.39 -60.07 -53.69
CA LYS A 214 9.46 -58.94 -53.57
C LYS A 214 8.55 -59.09 -52.35
N GLY A 215 8.28 -57.98 -51.66
CA GLY A 215 7.20 -57.91 -50.68
C GLY A 215 7.03 -56.54 -50.02
N ASN A 216 6.08 -55.77 -50.55
CA ASN A 216 5.26 -54.76 -49.89
C ASN A 216 5.94 -53.64 -49.06
N ASP A 217 6.15 -52.51 -49.71
CA ASP A 217 6.30 -51.20 -49.07
C ASP A 217 4.91 -50.62 -48.78
N SER A 218 4.42 -50.84 -47.55
CA SER A 218 3.18 -50.23 -47.05
C SER A 218 3.46 -49.50 -45.75
N ARG A 219 4.00 -48.28 -45.80
CA ARG A 219 3.91 -47.32 -44.68
C ARG A 219 3.54 -45.92 -45.15
N LYS A 220 2.25 -45.78 -45.40
CA LYS A 220 1.46 -44.56 -45.28
C LYS A 220 1.81 -43.86 -43.96
N SER A 221 2.46 -42.70 -44.07
CA SER A 221 2.68 -41.79 -42.94
C SER A 221 1.41 -41.00 -42.64
N PRO A 222 0.94 -40.89 -41.39
CA PRO A 222 0.04 -39.83 -41.01
C PRO A 222 0.83 -38.69 -40.35
N SER A 223 0.97 -37.61 -41.10
CA SER A 223 1.27 -36.28 -40.57
C SER A 223 0.13 -35.82 -39.65
N GLY A 224 0.41 -35.63 -38.36
CA GLY A 224 -0.54 -35.10 -37.39
C GLY A 224 -0.05 -33.80 -36.76
N ARG A 225 -0.22 -32.68 -37.47
CA ARG A 225 -0.17 -31.33 -36.89
C ARG A 225 -1.41 -31.12 -36.03
N GLY A 226 -1.26 -31.19 -34.70
CA GLY A 226 -2.30 -30.81 -33.74
C GLY A 226 -2.14 -29.36 -33.28
N ARG A 227 -2.83 -28.42 -33.95
CA ARG A 227 -3.05 -27.04 -33.51
C ARG A 227 -4.47 -26.97 -32.96
N LYS A 228 -4.65 -26.81 -31.65
CA LYS A 228 -5.96 -26.55 -31.04
C LYS A 228 -6.13 -25.05 -30.78
N LYS A 229 -7.26 -24.52 -31.24
CA LYS A 229 -7.91 -23.31 -30.75
C LYS A 229 -8.57 -23.61 -29.40
#